data_AF-A0A182K0C2-F1
#
_entry.id   AF-A0A182K0C2-F1
#
_cell.length_a   1.000
_cell.length_b   1.000
_cell.length_c   1.000
_cell.angle_alpha   90.00
_cell.angle_beta   90.00
_cell.angle_gamma   90.00
#
_symmetry.space_group_name_H-M   'P 1'
#
loop_
_entity.id
_entity.type
_entity.pdbx_description
1 polymer ?
#
loop_
_entity_poly.entity_id
_entity_poly.type
_entity_poly.pdbx_seq_one_letter_code
_entity_poly.pdbx_strand_id
1 'polypeptide(L)'
;MSSSCWCKPRTCEILRHVPAFTVQACQRCVVVWPPCSIPLYCIRRSRISRFRRFFLRGDIPISRECGKRCVKHFIKWHTPPEQLNYQRFLPLFFDGLCESTFPYREFARHGVSDLLTAGTERQ
;
A
#
# COMPACT_ATOMS: atom_id res chain seq x y z
N MET A 1 5.26 -49.27 20.92
CA MET A 1 5.98 -49.26 22.21
C MET A 1 6.15 -47.81 22.63
N SER A 2 5.48 -47.46 23.74
CA SER A 2 5.31 -46.10 24.27
C SER A 2 6.63 -45.57 24.84
N SER A 3 7.24 -44.57 24.19
CA SER A 3 8.36 -43.81 24.73
C SER A 3 7.85 -42.66 25.60
N SER A 4 7.29 -42.99 26.77
CA SER A 4 7.03 -42.00 27.81
C SER A 4 8.35 -41.65 28.51
N CYS A 5 9.03 -40.60 28.05
CA CYS A 5 10.22 -40.07 28.70
C CYS A 5 9.87 -39.39 30.04
N TRP A 6 10.54 -39.80 31.12
CA TRP A 6 10.42 -39.24 32.47
C TRP A 6 11.42 -38.08 32.73
N CYS A 7 11.96 -37.49 31.67
CA CYS A 7 13.01 -36.48 31.75
C CYS A 7 12.45 -35.12 32.20
N LYS A 8 13.27 -34.33 32.91
CA LYS A 8 12.99 -32.90 33.14
C LYS A 8 12.99 -32.18 31.77
N PRO A 9 12.09 -31.22 31.52
CA PRO A 9 11.80 -30.69 30.18
C PRO A 9 12.97 -29.99 29.45
N ARG A 10 14.15 -29.85 30.08
CA ARG A 10 15.34 -29.19 29.52
C ARG A 10 16.49 -30.14 29.16
N THR A 11 16.35 -31.46 29.36
CA THR A 11 17.47 -32.43 29.19
C THR A 11 17.30 -33.40 28.02
N CYS A 12 16.24 -33.25 27.21
CA CYS A 12 16.05 -34.11 26.03
C CYS A 12 16.68 -33.47 24.80
N GLU A 13 17.65 -34.16 24.20
CA GLU A 13 18.33 -33.74 22.97
C GLU A 13 17.44 -33.88 21.72
N ILE A 14 16.41 -34.73 21.78
CA ILE A 14 15.45 -34.95 20.69
C ILE A 14 14.07 -34.56 21.20
N LEU A 15 13.58 -33.39 20.76
CA LEU A 15 12.25 -32.88 21.09
C LEU A 15 11.27 -33.22 19.97
N ARG A 16 10.08 -33.73 20.32
CA ARG A 16 9.03 -34.05 19.35
C ARG A 16 8.30 -32.77 18.94
N HIS A 17 8.13 -32.55 17.65
CA HIS A 17 7.31 -31.44 17.16
C HIS A 17 5.81 -31.80 17.15
N VAL A 18 4.95 -30.91 17.65
CA VAL A 18 3.49 -31.13 17.71
C VAL A 18 2.71 -29.90 17.23
N PRO A 19 1.49 -30.09 16.70
CA PRO A 19 0.60 -28.98 16.39
C PRO A 19 0.22 -28.16 17.63
N ALA A 20 0.13 -26.84 17.44
CA ALA A 20 -0.36 -25.92 18.46
C ALA A 20 -1.81 -26.23 18.86
N PHE A 21 -2.21 -25.82 20.07
CA PHE A 21 -3.57 -25.95 20.59
C PHE A 21 -4.10 -27.40 20.66
N THR A 22 -3.21 -28.39 20.80
CA THR A 22 -3.57 -29.80 21.02
C THR A 22 -3.15 -30.28 22.40
N VAL A 23 -3.79 -31.36 22.90
CA VAL A 23 -3.40 -32.00 24.18
C VAL A 23 -1.92 -32.41 24.18
N GLN A 24 -1.35 -32.69 23.00
CA GLN A 24 0.06 -33.03 22.83
C GLN A 24 1.00 -31.84 23.13
N ALA A 25 0.55 -30.60 22.93
CA ALA A 25 1.32 -29.39 23.25
C ALA A 25 1.51 -29.18 24.77
N CYS A 26 0.67 -29.81 25.60
CA CYS A 26 0.81 -29.81 27.06
C CYS A 26 1.75 -30.91 27.59
N GLN A 27 2.26 -31.78 26.71
CA GLN A 27 3.15 -32.88 27.08
C GLN A 27 4.60 -32.38 27.24
N ARG A 28 5.41 -33.12 28.01
CA ARG A 28 6.83 -32.80 28.20
C ARG A 28 7.65 -33.17 26.96
N CYS A 29 8.81 -32.52 26.80
CA CYS A 29 9.79 -32.83 25.74
C CYS A 29 9.24 -32.63 24.31
N VAL A 30 8.47 -31.56 24.14
CA VAL A 30 7.75 -31.24 22.92
C VAL A 30 8.01 -29.79 22.53
N VAL A 31 8.16 -29.53 21.22
CA VAL A 31 8.21 -28.20 20.63
C VAL A 31 6.95 -27.98 19.80
N VAL A 32 6.25 -26.88 20.06
CA VAL A 32 5.07 -26.50 19.28
C VAL A 32 5.54 -25.87 17.97
N TRP A 33 4.92 -26.26 16.84
CA TRP A 33 5.19 -25.59 15.57
C TRP A 33 4.87 -24.08 15.68
N PRO A 34 5.79 -23.20 15.28
CA PRO A 34 5.46 -21.79 15.20
C PRO A 34 4.33 -21.58 14.19
N PRO A 35 3.50 -20.54 14.37
CA PRO A 35 2.51 -20.20 13.36
C PRO A 35 3.19 -19.90 12.02
N CYS A 36 2.50 -20.13 10.91
CA CYS A 36 2.98 -19.73 9.61
C CYS A 36 3.36 -18.24 9.64
N SER A 37 4.55 -17.89 9.17
CA SER A 37 4.98 -16.49 9.10
C SER A 37 4.11 -15.74 8.09
N ILE A 38 3.24 -14.85 8.58
CA ILE A 38 2.39 -14.03 7.74
C ILE A 38 3.18 -12.76 7.37
N PRO A 39 3.33 -12.43 6.08
CA PRO A 39 4.04 -11.23 5.63
C PRO A 39 3.20 -9.96 5.85
N LEU A 40 2.89 -9.63 7.10
CA LEU A 40 2.05 -8.48 7.47
C LEU A 40 2.74 -7.14 7.15
N TYR A 41 4.05 -7.06 7.40
CA TYR A 41 4.86 -5.86 7.20
C TYR A 41 5.60 -5.82 5.85
N CYS A 42 5.38 -6.81 4.98
CA CYS A 42 6.02 -6.81 3.67
C CYS A 42 5.38 -5.75 2.77
N ILE A 43 6.20 -4.84 2.24
CA ILE A 43 5.77 -3.81 1.28
C ILE A 43 5.15 -4.50 0.06
N ARG A 44 3.88 -4.17 -0.23
CA ARG A 44 3.16 -4.67 -1.41
C ARG A 44 3.35 -3.71 -2.57
N ARG A 45 3.66 -4.24 -3.75
CA ARG A 45 3.67 -3.44 -4.98
C ARG A 45 2.25 -2.98 -5.29
N SER A 46 2.08 -1.71 -5.64
CA SER A 46 0.79 -1.19 -6.06
C SER A 46 0.38 -1.77 -7.40
N ARG A 47 -0.94 -1.87 -7.62
CA ARG A 47 -1.50 -2.20 -8.93
C ARG A 47 -1.41 -0.97 -9.84
N ILE A 48 -1.41 -1.17 -11.15
CA ILE A 48 -1.52 -0.08 -12.12
C ILE A 48 -2.85 0.65 -11.87
N SER A 49 -2.77 1.91 -11.47
CA SER A 49 -3.92 2.75 -11.16
C SER A 49 -4.79 2.98 -12.40
N ARG A 50 -6.07 3.28 -12.20
CA ARG A 50 -6.93 3.84 -13.24
C ARG A 50 -6.39 5.20 -13.65
N PHE A 51 -5.88 6.00 -12.71
CA PHE A 51 -5.23 7.28 -13.00
C PHE A 51 -4.23 7.16 -14.14
N ARG A 52 -3.29 6.21 -14.07
CA ARG A 52 -2.28 5.99 -15.11
C ARG A 52 -2.87 5.67 -16.48
N ARG A 53 -3.96 4.91 -16.54
CA ARG A 53 -4.64 4.61 -17.81
C ARG A 53 -5.30 5.84 -18.42
N PHE A 54 -6.00 6.62 -17.62
CA PHE A 54 -6.66 7.86 -18.06
C PHE A 54 -5.63 8.93 -18.44
N PHE A 55 -4.51 8.98 -17.72
CA PHE A 55 -3.40 9.87 -18.05
C PHE A 55 -2.79 9.54 -19.41
N LEU A 56 -2.46 8.26 -19.66
CA LEU A 56 -1.90 7.83 -20.95
C LEU A 56 -2.88 8.00 -22.12
N ARG A 57 -4.18 7.90 -21.85
CA ARG A 57 -5.22 8.16 -22.83
C ARG A 57 -5.39 9.65 -23.15
N GLY A 58 -5.00 10.54 -22.24
CA GLY A 58 -5.20 12.00 -22.37
C GLY A 58 -6.57 12.49 -21.90
N ASP A 59 -7.31 11.68 -21.13
CA ASP A 59 -8.65 12.05 -20.62
C ASP A 59 -8.61 13.04 -19.44
N ILE A 60 -7.42 13.25 -18.86
CA ILE A 60 -7.24 14.11 -17.68
C ILE A 60 -6.78 15.50 -18.17
N PRO A 61 -7.47 16.60 -17.78
CA PRO A 61 -7.19 17.95 -18.27
C PRO A 61 -5.96 18.58 -17.58
N ILE A 62 -4.82 17.88 -17.60
CA ILE A 62 -3.55 18.29 -17.01
C ILE A 62 -2.40 18.13 -17.99
N SER A 63 -1.35 18.93 -17.82
CA SER A 63 -0.10 18.82 -18.56
C SER A 63 1.09 19.23 -17.70
N ARG A 64 2.28 18.82 -18.12
CA ARG A 64 3.52 19.25 -17.44
C ARG A 64 3.75 20.73 -17.73
N GLU A 65 3.94 21.52 -16.69
CA GLU A 65 4.38 22.90 -16.86
C GLU A 65 5.83 22.89 -17.38
N CYS A 66 6.08 23.51 -18.54
CA CYS A 66 7.38 23.50 -19.21
C CYS A 66 7.90 24.96 -19.32
N GLY A 67 8.42 25.47 -18.20
CA GLY A 67 8.98 26.82 -18.10
C GLY A 67 10.51 26.82 -17.97
N LYS A 68 11.17 27.88 -18.47
CA LYS A 68 12.66 28.02 -18.48
C LYS A 68 13.29 28.39 -17.12
N ARG A 69 12.50 28.53 -16.04
CA ARG A 69 12.98 28.89 -14.69
C ARG A 69 12.17 28.14 -13.64
N CYS A 70 12.83 27.68 -12.56
CA CYS A 70 12.27 27.12 -11.32
C CYS A 70 10.78 27.45 -11.13
N VAL A 71 9.90 26.58 -11.63
CA VAL A 71 8.46 26.85 -11.59
C VAL A 71 7.91 26.36 -10.25
N LYS A 72 7.23 27.26 -9.54
CA LYS A 72 6.52 26.98 -8.27
C LYS A 72 5.41 25.92 -8.43
N HIS A 73 4.92 25.74 -9.66
CA HIS A 73 3.81 24.85 -10.01
C HIS A 73 4.28 23.77 -10.99
N PHE A 74 4.09 22.50 -10.62
CA PHE A 74 4.49 21.34 -11.42
C PHE A 74 3.48 21.02 -12.54
N ILE A 75 2.20 21.27 -12.26
CA ILE A 75 1.08 20.95 -13.14
C ILE A 75 0.54 22.22 -13.79
N LYS A 76 0.28 22.13 -15.10
CA LYS A 76 -0.57 23.05 -15.83
C LYS A 76 -1.96 22.45 -16.00
N TRP A 77 -2.98 23.16 -15.56
CA TRP A 77 -4.37 22.76 -15.75
C TRP A 77 -4.92 23.32 -17.08
N HIS A 78 -5.57 22.48 -17.88
CA HIS A 78 -6.25 22.92 -19.11
C HIS A 78 -7.64 23.51 -18.82
N THR A 79 -8.31 22.95 -17.82
CA THR A 79 -9.53 23.48 -17.24
C THR A 79 -9.18 23.88 -15.82
N PRO A 80 -9.57 25.07 -15.33
CA PRO A 80 -9.31 25.46 -13.94
C PRO A 80 -9.80 24.35 -12.98
N PRO A 81 -9.20 24.25 -11.77
CA PRO A 81 -9.61 23.26 -10.76
C PRO A 81 -10.92 23.66 -10.04
N GLU A 82 -11.23 24.95 -9.99
CA GLU A 82 -12.61 25.48 -9.98
C GLU A 82 -13.39 24.93 -11.18
N GLN A 83 -14.71 24.94 -11.37
CA GLN A 83 -15.32 24.40 -12.62
C GLN A 83 -15.11 22.89 -12.97
N LEU A 84 -14.07 22.19 -12.51
CA LEU A 84 -13.86 20.76 -12.77
C LEU A 84 -14.94 19.94 -12.05
N ASN A 85 -15.38 18.83 -12.66
CA ASN A 85 -16.30 17.90 -12.00
C ASN A 85 -15.57 17.04 -10.95
N TYR A 86 -15.70 17.41 -9.67
CA TYR A 86 -15.04 16.74 -8.54
C TYR A 86 -15.46 15.28 -8.40
N GLN A 87 -16.73 14.94 -8.67
CA GLN A 87 -17.23 13.56 -8.56
C GLN A 87 -16.49 12.60 -9.50
N ARG A 88 -16.04 13.09 -10.67
CA ARG A 88 -15.31 12.27 -11.65
C ARG A 88 -13.80 12.28 -11.41
N PHE A 89 -13.22 13.47 -11.24
CA PHE A 89 -11.77 13.63 -11.27
C PHE A 89 -11.12 13.45 -9.90
N LEU A 90 -11.75 13.91 -8.80
CA LEU A 90 -11.13 13.82 -7.48
C LEU A 90 -10.86 12.35 -7.07
N PRO A 91 -11.83 11.41 -7.16
CA PRO A 91 -11.54 9.99 -6.88
C PRO A 91 -10.49 9.40 -7.82
N LEU A 92 -10.43 9.86 -9.08
CA LEU A 92 -9.42 9.43 -10.05
C LEU A 92 -8.01 9.85 -9.62
N PHE A 93 -7.83 11.08 -9.12
CA PHE A 93 -6.55 11.56 -8.58
C PHE A 93 -6.17 10.83 -7.28
N PHE A 94 -7.13 10.52 -6.40
CA PHE A 94 -6.89 9.70 -5.21
C PHE A 94 -6.41 8.29 -5.54
N ASP A 95 -6.98 7.65 -6.57
CA ASP A 95 -6.50 6.36 -7.07
C ASP A 95 -5.04 6.46 -7.59
N GLY A 96 -4.66 7.62 -8.14
CA GLY A 96 -3.29 7.90 -8.57
C GLY A 96 -2.26 8.00 -7.43
N LEU A 97 -2.66 8.18 -6.17
CA LEU A 97 -1.72 8.26 -5.04
C LEU A 97 -0.99 6.94 -4.77
N CYS A 98 -1.49 5.82 -5.28
CA CYS A 98 -0.80 4.54 -5.20
C CYS A 98 0.36 4.40 -6.21
N GLU A 99 0.50 5.33 -7.16
CA GLU A 99 1.60 5.32 -8.12
C GLU A 99 2.92 5.71 -7.47
N SER A 100 3.94 4.88 -7.70
CA SER A 100 5.31 5.12 -7.23
C SER A 100 6.25 5.62 -8.32
N THR A 101 5.81 5.61 -9.58
CA THR A 101 6.65 5.89 -10.75
C THR A 101 6.50 7.33 -11.25
N PHE A 102 7.64 7.95 -11.57
CA PHE A 102 7.67 9.23 -12.27
C PHE A 102 7.20 9.05 -13.73
N PRO A 103 6.36 9.94 -14.31
CA PRO A 103 5.86 11.21 -13.76
C PRO A 103 4.49 11.11 -13.06
N TYR A 104 3.85 9.94 -13.08
CA TYR A 104 2.44 9.78 -12.64
C TYR A 104 2.25 10.11 -11.16
N ARG A 105 3.23 9.74 -10.33
CA ARG A 105 3.23 10.01 -8.88
C ARG A 105 3.13 11.51 -8.60
N GLU A 106 3.91 12.32 -9.31
CA GLU A 106 3.98 13.76 -9.12
C GLU A 106 2.69 14.43 -9.61
N PHE A 107 2.18 14.01 -10.77
CA PHE A 107 0.88 14.49 -11.27
C PHE A 107 -0.28 14.16 -10.32
N ALA A 108 -0.32 12.94 -9.77
CA ALA A 108 -1.37 12.57 -8.83
C ALA A 108 -1.30 13.41 -7.55
N ARG A 109 -0.11 13.56 -6.96
CA ARG A 109 0.10 14.28 -5.70
C ARG A 109 -0.20 15.77 -5.80
N HIS A 110 0.39 16.44 -6.80
CA HIS A 110 0.13 17.86 -7.01
C HIS A 110 -1.33 18.10 -7.42
N GLY A 111 -1.91 17.21 -8.23
CA GLY A 111 -3.31 17.33 -8.65
C GLY A 111 -4.29 17.23 -7.48
N VAL A 112 -4.08 16.29 -6.54
CA VAL A 112 -4.89 16.23 -5.31
C VAL A 112 -4.75 17.50 -4.49
N SER A 113 -3.51 18.00 -4.32
CA SER A 113 -3.26 19.23 -3.55
C SER A 113 -4.00 20.44 -4.14
N ASP A 114 -3.93 20.62 -5.46
CA ASP A 114 -4.57 21.73 -6.16
C ASP A 114 -6.10 21.62 -6.08
N LEU A 115 -6.66 20.42 -6.28
CA LEU A 115 -8.10 20.19 -6.19
C LEU A 115 -8.64 20.42 -4.77
N LEU A 116 -7.93 19.99 -3.74
CA LEU A 116 -8.35 20.23 -2.36
C LEU A 116 -8.30 21.71 -2.00
N THR A 117 -7.25 22.42 -2.41
CA THR A 117 -7.10 23.86 -2.18
C THR A 117 -8.22 24.66 -2.87
N ALA A 118 -8.52 24.35 -4.12
CA ALA A 118 -9.62 24.99 -4.87
C ALA A 118 -11.03 24.56 -4.41
N GLY A 119 -11.12 23.47 -3.65
CA GLY A 119 -12.37 23.00 -3.04
C GLY A 119 -12.71 23.72 -1.74
N THR A 120 -11.69 24.06 -0.93
CA THR A 120 -11.87 24.80 0.33
C THR A 120 -12.33 26.24 0.14
N GLU A 121 -12.04 26.85 -1.00
CA GLU A 121 -12.48 28.22 -1.32
C GLU A 121 -13.97 28.31 -1.71
N ARG A 122 -14.68 27.18 -1.84
CA ARG A 122 -16.12 27.15 -2.19
C ARG A 122 -17.07 26.95 -1.00
N GLN A 123 -16.55 26.85 0.22
CA GLN A 123 -17.34 26.78 1.46
C GLN A 123 -17.37 28.14 2.14
#